data_AF-A0A6J7U4G9-F1
#
_entry.id   AF-A0A6J7U4G9-F1
#
_cell.length_a   1.000
_cell.length_b   1.000
_cell.length_c   1.000
_cell.angle_alpha   90.00
_cell.angle_beta   90.00
_cell.angle_gamma   90.00
#
_symmetry.space_group_name_H-M   'P 1'
#
loop_
_entity.id
_entity.type
_entity.pdbx_description
1 polymer ?
#
loop_
_entity_poly.entity_id
_entity_poly.type
_entity_poly.pdbx_seq_one_letter_code
_entity_poly.pdbx_strand_id
1 'polypeptide(L)'
;MRHIIDSLRWWVEVVGIDGFRFDLATALYSTGSASDSSLMSAIESDAVLRNFKMIAEPWDVSRYSLGDFPHPWREWNDRYRDSVRQFWLGDLARGYGEGVADIAAGISGSSDVFYYRGPTSSINFVTAHDGFTLCDLVMYSNKRNEANQEDNRDGSNENRSWNMGVEGPTDDPELLSLRHSLKKSMMATLLLSAGVPMITMGDEICRTQAGSNNAYSMPRDITPAVADSPETFMGGWANTWELNELQRDMRDSVSELTRIRKTYLADVAAEFFTGRVDLGTQRKDIAWFSLGGREMTEDHWADGEKRSLTVMIEAGPDRGLLLFLNSSREETAFTLPDTKWGTSFRRIFDAASFVETHEPIIKLPSEKVNVSPHCAQVWLVTRS
;
A
#
# COMPACT_ATOMS: atom_id res chain seq x y z
N MET A 1 11.43 -31.09 -9.50
CA MET A 1 11.59 -30.11 -10.59
C MET A 1 10.66 -30.39 -11.78
N ARG A 2 10.83 -31.47 -12.57
CA ARG A 2 9.99 -31.76 -13.75
C ARG A 2 8.48 -31.69 -13.46
N HIS A 3 8.01 -32.31 -12.38
CA HIS A 3 6.61 -32.24 -11.97
C HIS A 3 6.09 -30.81 -11.74
N ILE A 4 6.92 -29.90 -11.22
CA ILE A 4 6.55 -28.50 -11.00
C ILE A 4 6.39 -27.80 -12.36
N ILE A 5 7.37 -27.94 -13.25
CA ILE A 5 7.33 -27.34 -14.59
C ILE A 5 6.11 -27.85 -15.39
N ASP A 6 5.88 -29.16 -15.41
CA ASP A 6 4.74 -29.76 -16.12
C ASP A 6 3.40 -29.26 -15.55
N SER A 7 3.31 -29.07 -14.22
CA SER A 7 2.13 -28.49 -13.56
C SER A 7 1.90 -27.02 -13.98
N LEU A 8 2.95 -26.18 -13.91
CA LEU A 8 2.87 -24.78 -14.32
C LEU A 8 2.44 -24.65 -15.78
N ARG A 9 3.02 -25.47 -16.66
CA ARG A 9 2.66 -25.52 -18.07
C ARG A 9 1.22 -25.94 -18.29
N TRP A 10 0.73 -26.95 -17.57
CA TRP A 10 -0.65 -27.38 -17.69
C TRP A 10 -1.63 -26.25 -17.34
N TRP A 11 -1.40 -25.52 -16.24
CA TRP A 11 -2.22 -24.37 -15.87
C TRP A 11 -2.19 -23.25 -16.92
N VAL A 12 -1.04 -23.00 -17.54
CA VAL A 12 -0.90 -21.98 -18.59
C VAL A 12 -1.52 -22.43 -19.91
N GLU A 13 -1.12 -23.58 -20.44
CA GLU A 13 -1.45 -24.03 -21.79
C GLU A 13 -2.86 -24.66 -21.88
N VAL A 14 -3.35 -25.29 -20.81
CA VAL A 14 -4.64 -26.00 -20.81
C VAL A 14 -5.73 -25.18 -20.13
N VAL A 15 -5.45 -24.60 -18.95
CA VAL A 15 -6.44 -23.81 -18.20
C VAL A 15 -6.48 -22.35 -18.68
N GLY A 16 -5.36 -21.82 -19.15
CA GLY A 16 -5.28 -20.46 -19.70
C GLY A 16 -5.07 -19.37 -18.65
N ILE A 17 -4.34 -19.65 -17.56
CA ILE A 17 -4.04 -18.62 -16.55
C ILE A 17 -2.88 -17.70 -16.98
N ASP A 18 -2.84 -16.48 -16.45
CA ASP A 18 -1.87 -15.43 -16.83
C ASP A 18 -0.61 -15.32 -15.96
N GLY A 19 -0.49 -16.18 -14.94
CA GLY A 19 0.65 -16.18 -14.03
C GLY A 19 0.36 -16.81 -12.67
N PHE A 20 1.34 -16.75 -11.78
CA PHE A 20 1.34 -17.43 -10.49
C PHE A 20 1.85 -16.52 -9.38
N ARG A 21 1.27 -16.65 -8.17
CA ARG A 21 1.88 -16.24 -6.91
C ARG A 21 2.28 -17.49 -6.14
N PHE A 22 3.57 -17.66 -5.90
CA PHE A 22 4.15 -18.78 -5.19
C PHE A 22 4.19 -18.47 -3.70
N ASP A 23 3.47 -19.29 -2.94
CA ASP A 23 3.48 -19.31 -1.49
C ASP A 23 4.82 -19.83 -0.97
N LEU A 24 5.33 -19.18 0.08
CA LEU A 24 6.60 -19.51 0.73
C LEU A 24 7.72 -19.86 -0.28
N ALA A 25 7.93 -19.00 -1.28
CA ALA A 25 8.68 -19.34 -2.49
C ALA A 25 10.15 -19.72 -2.21
N THR A 26 10.68 -19.33 -1.06
CA THR A 26 12.03 -19.72 -0.64
C THR A 26 12.16 -21.20 -0.28
N ALA A 27 11.06 -21.88 0.06
CA ALA A 27 11.04 -23.33 0.27
C ALA A 27 11.32 -24.14 -1.01
N LEU A 28 11.26 -23.49 -2.18
CA LEU A 28 11.52 -24.10 -3.48
C LEU A 28 13.02 -24.30 -3.78
N TYR A 29 13.92 -23.79 -2.93
CA TYR A 29 15.36 -23.99 -3.07
C TYR A 29 16.03 -24.21 -1.71
N SER A 30 17.05 -25.07 -1.67
CA SER A 30 17.65 -25.54 -0.41
C SER A 30 18.93 -24.82 -0.02
N THR A 31 19.69 -24.29 -0.97
CA THR A 31 21.01 -23.68 -0.73
C THR A 31 21.26 -22.51 -1.67
N GLY A 32 22.04 -21.53 -1.20
CA GLY A 32 22.41 -20.37 -2.00
C GLY A 32 21.29 -19.33 -2.08
N SER A 33 21.21 -18.70 -3.26
CA SER A 33 20.21 -17.69 -3.62
C SER A 33 19.10 -18.29 -4.50
N ALA A 34 17.98 -17.60 -4.60
CA ALA A 34 16.94 -17.92 -5.58
C ALA A 34 17.49 -17.89 -7.02
N SER A 35 18.48 -17.04 -7.30
CA SER A 35 19.14 -16.92 -8.60
C SER A 35 19.99 -18.16 -8.96
N ASP A 36 20.53 -18.87 -7.97
CA ASP A 36 21.30 -20.11 -8.16
C ASP A 36 20.40 -21.37 -8.18
N SER A 37 19.09 -21.20 -7.99
CA SER A 37 18.16 -22.31 -7.92
C SER A 37 17.92 -22.93 -9.28
N SER A 38 18.22 -24.23 -9.38
CA SER A 38 17.95 -25.03 -10.57
C SER A 38 16.47 -25.02 -11.02
N LEU A 39 15.51 -24.82 -10.10
CA LEU A 39 14.10 -24.67 -10.47
C LEU A 39 13.84 -23.29 -11.10
N MET A 40 14.41 -22.23 -10.54
CA MET A 40 14.23 -20.87 -11.07
C MET A 40 14.85 -20.76 -12.46
N SER A 41 16.06 -21.28 -12.65
CA SER A 41 16.70 -21.34 -13.98
C SER A 41 15.89 -22.16 -14.99
N ALA A 42 15.22 -23.24 -14.54
CA ALA A 42 14.35 -24.04 -15.40
C ALA A 42 13.10 -23.26 -15.84
N ILE A 43 12.50 -22.46 -14.94
CA ILE A 43 11.36 -21.58 -15.26
C ILE A 43 11.78 -20.47 -16.25
N GLU A 44 12.93 -19.85 -16.04
CA GLU A 44 13.48 -18.81 -16.92
C GLU A 44 13.84 -19.33 -18.32
N SER A 45 14.33 -20.57 -18.38
CA SER A 45 14.74 -21.20 -19.64
C SER A 45 13.56 -21.79 -20.41
N ASP A 46 12.41 -22.03 -19.76
CA ASP A 46 11.23 -22.58 -20.40
C ASP A 46 10.60 -21.56 -21.37
N ALA A 47 10.37 -22.01 -22.61
CA ALA A 47 9.92 -21.15 -23.69
C ALA A 47 8.52 -20.56 -23.46
N VAL A 48 7.69 -21.21 -22.65
CA VAL A 48 6.36 -20.75 -22.28
C VAL A 48 6.45 -19.91 -21.01
N LEU A 49 6.95 -20.51 -19.92
CA LEU A 49 6.85 -19.92 -18.57
C LEU A 49 7.59 -18.59 -18.41
N ARG A 50 8.70 -18.37 -19.13
CA ARG A 50 9.49 -17.14 -19.04
C ARG A 50 8.74 -15.86 -19.41
N ASN A 51 7.61 -15.98 -20.12
CA ASN A 51 6.78 -14.85 -20.56
C ASN A 51 5.57 -14.60 -19.64
N PHE A 52 5.39 -15.40 -18.59
CA PHE A 52 4.26 -15.32 -17.66
C PHE A 52 4.64 -14.59 -16.37
N LYS A 53 3.64 -14.06 -15.67
CA LYS A 53 3.87 -13.33 -14.42
C LYS A 53 4.23 -14.32 -13.32
N MET A 54 5.40 -14.17 -12.73
CA MET A 54 5.86 -14.95 -11.57
C MET A 54 5.96 -14.01 -10.38
N ILE A 55 5.19 -14.27 -9.32
CA ILE A 55 5.21 -13.49 -8.08
C ILE A 55 5.64 -14.43 -6.96
N ALA A 56 6.65 -14.05 -6.18
CA ALA A 56 7.10 -14.79 -5.01
C ALA A 56 6.61 -14.13 -3.73
N GLU A 57 6.26 -14.96 -2.75
CA GLU A 57 6.45 -14.65 -1.34
C GLU A 57 7.92 -14.94 -0.99
N PRO A 58 8.79 -13.92 -0.85
CA PRO A 58 10.23 -14.10 -0.81
C PRO A 58 10.76 -14.47 0.58
N TRP A 59 9.99 -15.24 1.34
CA TRP A 59 10.38 -15.77 2.64
C TRP A 59 9.71 -17.13 2.88
N ASP A 60 10.19 -17.83 3.90
CA ASP A 60 9.54 -18.98 4.52
C ASP A 60 9.81 -18.94 6.03
N VAL A 61 9.37 -19.96 6.76
CA VAL A 61 9.58 -20.05 8.22
C VAL A 61 11.05 -20.12 8.65
N SER A 62 11.97 -20.38 7.72
CA SER A 62 13.40 -20.56 7.94
C SER A 62 14.28 -19.47 7.31
N ARG A 63 13.77 -18.70 6.35
CA ARG A 63 14.55 -17.79 5.52
C ARG A 63 13.79 -16.54 5.09
N TYR A 64 14.49 -15.41 5.04
CA TYR A 64 14.03 -14.17 4.41
C TYR A 64 14.93 -13.83 3.21
N SER A 65 14.37 -13.54 2.04
CA SER A 65 15.10 -13.37 0.78
C SER A 65 14.48 -12.32 -0.14
N LEU A 66 13.87 -11.28 0.43
CA LEU A 66 13.37 -10.14 -0.34
C LEU A 66 14.49 -9.52 -1.19
N GLY A 67 14.25 -9.40 -2.49
CA GLY A 67 15.18 -8.84 -3.48
C GLY A 67 16.07 -9.88 -4.16
N ASP A 68 16.04 -11.15 -3.75
CA ASP A 68 16.95 -12.21 -4.20
C ASP A 68 16.48 -12.94 -5.48
N PHE A 69 15.20 -12.80 -5.84
CA PHE A 69 14.63 -13.51 -6.98
C PHE A 69 15.03 -12.86 -8.32
N PRO A 70 15.40 -13.66 -9.34
CA PRO A 70 15.82 -13.15 -10.64
C PRO A 70 14.65 -12.69 -11.54
N HIS A 71 14.92 -12.00 -12.64
CA HIS A 71 13.88 -11.71 -13.64
C HIS A 71 13.43 -13.03 -14.31
N PRO A 72 12.12 -13.34 -14.45
CA PRO A 72 10.97 -12.42 -14.49
C PRO A 72 10.19 -12.27 -13.18
N TRP A 73 10.75 -12.68 -12.05
CA TRP A 73 10.05 -12.67 -10.78
C TRP A 73 9.81 -11.27 -10.23
N ARG A 74 8.61 -11.09 -9.68
CA ARG A 74 8.22 -9.99 -8.80
C ARG A 74 8.03 -10.55 -7.40
N GLU A 75 8.08 -9.69 -6.40
CA GLU A 75 8.10 -10.13 -5.00
C GLU A 75 7.12 -9.32 -4.18
N TRP A 76 6.38 -10.00 -3.30
CA TRP A 76 5.66 -9.34 -2.22
C TRP A 76 6.63 -8.54 -1.36
N ASN A 77 6.42 -7.23 -1.26
CA ASN A 77 7.26 -6.35 -0.49
C ASN A 77 6.65 -6.07 0.89
N ASP A 78 6.98 -6.91 1.87
CA ASP A 78 6.56 -6.73 3.26
C ASP A 78 7.23 -5.51 3.91
N ARG A 79 8.42 -5.11 3.45
CA ARG A 79 9.05 -3.87 3.89
C ARG A 79 8.22 -2.63 3.52
N TYR A 80 7.63 -2.62 2.32
CA TYR A 80 6.66 -1.61 1.92
C TYR A 80 5.45 -1.62 2.87
N ARG A 81 4.82 -2.79 3.06
CA ARG A 81 3.67 -2.97 3.96
C ARG A 81 3.95 -2.38 5.34
N ASP A 82 5.08 -2.78 5.91
CA ASP A 82 5.49 -2.39 7.25
C ASP A 82 5.76 -0.90 7.35
N SER A 83 6.44 -0.29 6.36
CA SER A 83 6.71 1.16 6.37
C SER A 83 5.44 2.01 6.32
N VAL A 84 4.46 1.61 5.49
CA VAL A 84 3.18 2.31 5.38
C VAL A 84 2.38 2.16 6.67
N ARG A 85 2.29 0.94 7.21
CA ARG A 85 1.62 0.70 8.50
C ARG A 85 2.32 1.42 9.65
N GLN A 86 3.65 1.48 9.66
CA GLN A 86 4.41 2.19 10.68
C GLN A 86 4.06 3.68 10.69
N PHE A 87 4.16 4.33 9.52
CA PHE A 87 3.94 5.77 9.38
C PHE A 87 2.50 6.18 9.74
N TRP A 88 1.50 5.43 9.28
CA TRP A 88 0.09 5.76 9.47
C TRP A 88 -0.50 5.27 10.79
N LEU A 89 0.05 4.21 11.40
CA LEU A 89 -0.56 3.52 12.55
C LEU A 89 0.45 3.23 13.66
N GLY A 90 1.48 2.44 13.36
CA GLY A 90 2.39 1.86 14.37
C GLY A 90 3.06 2.92 15.25
N ASP A 91 3.54 3.99 14.63
CA ASP A 91 4.16 5.09 15.35
C ASP A 91 3.17 5.85 16.25
N LEU A 92 1.92 6.02 15.81
CA LEU A 92 0.88 6.71 16.58
C LEU A 92 0.38 5.86 17.74
N ALA A 93 0.28 4.55 17.54
CA ALA A 93 -0.05 3.58 18.57
C ALA A 93 1.02 3.57 19.67
N ARG A 94 2.30 3.65 19.25
CA ARG A 94 3.46 3.62 20.13
C ARG A 94 3.75 4.96 20.82
N GLY A 95 3.39 6.08 20.18
CA GLY A 95 3.51 7.43 20.74
C GLY A 95 4.83 8.15 20.42
N TYR A 96 5.73 7.57 19.64
CA TYR A 96 6.96 8.19 19.13
C TYR A 96 7.28 7.69 17.71
N GLY A 97 8.09 8.43 16.96
CA GLY A 97 8.26 8.22 15.53
C GLY A 97 9.54 7.50 15.11
N GLU A 98 9.53 6.95 13.89
CA GLU A 98 10.72 6.44 13.19
C GLU A 98 11.07 7.27 11.94
N GLY A 99 10.49 8.46 11.82
CA GLY A 99 10.69 9.38 10.71
C GLY A 99 9.93 8.94 9.45
N VAL A 100 10.37 9.47 8.31
CA VAL A 100 9.66 9.35 7.02
C VAL A 100 10.49 8.70 5.91
N ALA A 101 11.71 8.26 6.23
CA ALA A 101 12.64 7.71 5.26
C ALA A 101 12.14 6.39 4.64
N ASP A 102 11.63 5.47 5.47
CA ASP A 102 11.17 4.15 5.00
C ASP A 102 9.95 4.25 4.09
N ILE A 103 8.95 5.08 4.46
CA ILE A 103 7.79 5.32 3.60
C ILE A 103 8.19 6.05 2.31
N ALA A 104 9.16 6.97 2.35
CA ALA A 104 9.67 7.63 1.14
C ALA A 104 10.38 6.64 0.21
N ALA A 105 11.16 5.71 0.75
CA ALA A 105 11.79 4.62 0.00
C ALA A 105 10.71 3.71 -0.64
N GLY A 106 9.65 3.37 0.09
CA GLY A 106 8.51 2.61 -0.43
C GLY A 106 7.78 3.33 -1.57
N ILE A 107 7.44 4.61 -1.38
CA ILE A 107 6.76 5.44 -2.39
C ILE A 107 7.59 5.57 -3.67
N SER A 108 8.92 5.66 -3.54
CA SER A 108 9.86 5.74 -4.68
C SER A 108 10.23 4.39 -5.30
N GLY A 109 9.56 3.30 -4.90
CA GLY A 109 9.66 1.99 -5.56
C GLY A 109 10.66 1.03 -4.94
N SER A 110 11.15 1.30 -3.72
CA SER A 110 12.10 0.45 -2.97
C SER A 110 13.37 0.15 -3.77
N SER A 111 13.98 1.21 -4.32
CA SER A 111 15.18 1.11 -5.16
C SER A 111 16.35 0.44 -4.45
N ASP A 112 16.46 0.57 -3.13
CA ASP A 112 17.49 -0.08 -2.34
C ASP A 112 17.38 -1.62 -2.30
N VAL A 113 16.19 -2.17 -2.58
CA VAL A 113 15.93 -3.61 -2.71
C VAL A 113 16.00 -4.05 -4.17
N PHE A 114 15.37 -3.29 -5.07
CA PHE A 114 15.11 -3.71 -6.46
C PHE A 114 15.96 -2.97 -7.50
N TYR A 115 17.07 -2.33 -7.11
CA TYR A 115 17.88 -1.41 -7.92
C TYR A 115 18.19 -1.90 -9.35
N TYR A 116 18.38 -3.20 -9.54
CA TYR A 116 18.80 -3.80 -10.81
C TYR A 116 17.64 -4.33 -11.68
N ARG A 117 16.41 -4.46 -11.14
CA ARG A 117 15.23 -4.97 -11.88
C ARG A 117 14.15 -3.93 -12.14
N GLY A 118 14.20 -2.79 -11.45
CA GLY A 118 13.18 -1.74 -11.57
C GLY A 118 12.05 -1.88 -10.54
N PRO A 119 11.26 -0.81 -10.35
CA PRO A 119 10.25 -0.74 -9.28
C PRO A 119 9.11 -1.74 -9.51
N THR A 120 8.85 -2.15 -10.75
CA THR A 120 7.77 -3.12 -11.06
C THR A 120 8.04 -4.53 -10.54
N SER A 121 9.25 -4.79 -10.03
CA SER A 121 9.58 -6.01 -9.27
C SER A 121 8.96 -6.03 -7.88
N SER A 122 8.62 -4.86 -7.34
CA SER A 122 7.94 -4.71 -6.06
C SER A 122 6.42 -4.87 -6.24
N ILE A 123 5.85 -5.90 -5.62
CA ILE A 123 4.40 -5.96 -5.35
C ILE A 123 4.17 -5.27 -4.01
N ASN A 124 3.73 -4.02 -4.08
CA ASN A 124 3.40 -3.21 -2.92
C ASN A 124 2.01 -3.61 -2.40
N PHE A 125 1.87 -3.76 -1.09
CA PHE A 125 0.60 -4.04 -0.45
C PHE A 125 0.58 -3.49 0.96
N VAL A 126 -0.60 -3.13 1.47
CA VAL A 126 -0.79 -2.74 2.88
C VAL A 126 -1.40 -3.89 3.68
N THR A 127 -2.15 -4.75 3.01
CA THR A 127 -2.92 -5.85 3.57
C THR A 127 -2.85 -7.04 2.61
N ALA A 128 -3.00 -8.24 3.15
CA ALA A 128 -3.09 -9.48 2.40
C ALA A 128 -4.20 -10.35 3.02
N HIS A 129 -4.31 -11.61 2.59
CA HIS A 129 -5.12 -12.59 3.31
C HIS A 129 -4.52 -12.91 4.69
N ASP A 130 -3.19 -12.86 4.82
CA ASP A 130 -2.50 -12.95 6.10
C ASP A 130 -2.57 -11.61 6.85
N GLY A 131 -2.99 -11.67 8.11
CA GLY A 131 -3.11 -10.50 8.97
C GLY A 131 -4.48 -9.84 8.91
N PHE A 132 -4.54 -8.60 9.42
CA PHE A 132 -5.76 -7.80 9.39
C PHE A 132 -6.11 -7.31 7.99
N THR A 133 -7.42 -7.14 7.78
CA THR A 133 -7.97 -6.31 6.69
C THR A 133 -7.64 -4.83 6.91
N LEU A 134 -7.84 -3.99 5.90
CA LEU A 134 -7.60 -2.55 6.03
C LEU A 134 -8.53 -1.91 7.06
N CYS A 135 -9.76 -2.43 7.16
CA CYS A 135 -10.71 -2.01 8.18
C CYS A 135 -10.24 -2.39 9.58
N ASP A 136 -9.76 -3.63 9.75
CA ASP A 136 -9.37 -4.13 11.07
C ASP A 136 -8.07 -3.50 11.57
N LEU A 137 -7.17 -3.09 10.67
CA LEU A 137 -5.95 -2.33 11.00
C LEU A 137 -6.22 -1.05 11.81
N VAL A 138 -7.38 -0.41 11.61
CA VAL A 138 -7.76 0.83 12.30
C VAL A 138 -8.77 0.62 13.42
N MET A 139 -9.21 -0.62 13.63
CA MET A 139 -10.21 -0.98 14.65
C MET A 139 -9.65 -1.82 15.79
N TYR A 140 -8.62 -2.63 15.55
CA TYR A 140 -8.12 -3.59 16.53
C TYR A 140 -6.63 -3.41 16.80
N SER A 141 -6.27 -3.37 18.09
CA SER A 141 -4.88 -3.43 18.53
C SER A 141 -4.45 -4.86 18.84
N ASN A 142 -5.40 -5.75 19.16
CA ASN A 142 -5.14 -7.16 19.45
C ASN A 142 -5.88 -8.08 18.47
N LYS A 143 -5.25 -9.19 18.10
CA LYS A 143 -5.88 -10.24 17.31
C LYS A 143 -6.94 -11.00 18.12
N ARG A 144 -8.00 -11.41 17.42
CA ARG A 144 -9.15 -12.16 17.93
C ARG A 144 -9.39 -13.38 17.04
N ASN A 145 -8.54 -14.38 17.24
CA ASN A 145 -8.54 -15.63 16.49
C ASN A 145 -9.22 -16.76 17.28
N GLU A 146 -10.02 -16.45 18.30
CA GLU A 146 -10.66 -17.46 19.17
C GLU A 146 -11.48 -18.48 18.37
N ALA A 147 -12.07 -18.05 17.25
CA ALA A 147 -12.81 -18.91 16.33
C ALA A 147 -11.98 -20.07 15.74
N ASN A 148 -10.65 -19.93 15.66
CA ASN A 148 -9.74 -20.97 15.19
C ASN A 148 -9.54 -22.10 16.22
N GLN A 149 -9.97 -21.92 17.48
CA GLN A 149 -9.86 -22.92 18.56
C GLN A 149 -8.41 -23.28 18.93
N GLU A 150 -7.47 -22.36 18.73
CA GLU A 150 -6.05 -22.52 19.08
C GLU A 150 -5.63 -21.68 20.29
N ASP A 151 -6.60 -21.29 21.13
CA ASP A 151 -6.43 -20.39 22.28
C ASP A 151 -5.83 -19.02 21.90
N ASN A 152 -6.20 -18.50 20.72
CA ASN A 152 -5.70 -17.24 20.14
C ASN A 152 -4.16 -17.21 19.98
N ARG A 153 -3.50 -18.36 19.90
CA ARG A 153 -2.04 -18.46 19.76
C ARG A 153 -1.58 -18.26 18.32
N ASP A 154 -2.42 -18.61 17.36
CA ASP A 154 -2.18 -18.53 15.93
C ASP A 154 -2.21 -17.08 15.40
N GLY A 155 -1.64 -16.82 14.23
CA GLY A 155 -1.53 -15.49 13.63
C GLY A 155 -0.43 -14.60 14.24
N SER A 156 -0.06 -13.54 13.52
CA SER A 156 1.00 -12.60 13.96
C SER A 156 0.58 -11.81 15.20
N ASN A 157 1.50 -11.61 16.15
CA ASN A 157 1.29 -10.66 17.25
C ASN A 157 1.67 -9.22 16.85
N GLU A 158 2.54 -9.06 15.86
CA GLU A 158 3.01 -7.76 15.38
C GLU A 158 2.23 -7.39 14.12
N ASN A 159 1.18 -6.57 14.30
CA ASN A 159 0.28 -6.17 13.22
C ASN A 159 0.55 -4.75 12.70
N ARG A 160 1.22 -3.92 13.52
CA ARG A 160 1.36 -2.47 13.33
C ARG A 160 -0.01 -1.80 13.08
N SER A 161 -0.99 -2.16 13.90
CA SER A 161 -2.36 -1.65 13.86
C SER A 161 -2.59 -0.62 14.97
N TRP A 162 -3.69 0.14 14.88
CA TRP A 162 -4.06 1.11 15.89
C TRP A 162 -5.58 1.25 16.00
N ASN A 163 -6.15 0.85 17.13
CA ASN A 163 -7.59 0.98 17.41
C ASN A 163 -8.05 2.41 17.75
N MET A 164 -7.13 3.39 17.82
CA MET A 164 -7.44 4.77 18.19
C MET A 164 -8.16 4.93 19.54
N GLY A 165 -7.91 4.01 20.48
CA GLY A 165 -8.45 4.04 21.85
C GLY A 165 -9.72 3.22 22.06
N VAL A 166 -10.40 2.76 21.01
CA VAL A 166 -11.63 1.96 21.10
C VAL A 166 -11.46 0.64 20.34
N GLU A 167 -11.41 -0.49 21.03
CA GLU A 167 -11.25 -1.80 20.37
C GLU A 167 -12.54 -2.22 19.65
N GLY A 168 -12.46 -2.43 18.34
CA GLY A 168 -13.56 -2.92 17.49
C GLY A 168 -14.55 -1.83 17.03
N PRO A 169 -15.79 -2.21 16.68
CA PRO A 169 -16.82 -1.30 16.20
C PRO A 169 -17.17 -0.21 17.22
N THR A 170 -17.60 0.95 16.72
CA THR A 170 -17.98 2.12 17.52
C THR A 170 -19.08 2.91 16.81
N ASP A 171 -19.93 3.59 17.58
CA ASP A 171 -20.95 4.52 17.08
C ASP A 171 -20.49 5.98 17.16
N ASP A 172 -19.26 6.24 17.62
CA ASP A 172 -18.69 7.59 17.68
C ASP A 172 -18.40 8.13 16.27
N PRO A 173 -19.14 9.16 15.80
CA PRO A 173 -19.00 9.68 14.45
C PRO A 173 -17.63 10.32 14.18
N GLU A 174 -16.99 10.92 15.19
CA GLU A 174 -15.68 11.54 15.03
C GLU A 174 -14.62 10.46 14.78
N LEU A 175 -14.64 9.40 15.59
CA LEU A 175 -13.74 8.27 15.45
C LEU A 175 -13.94 7.52 14.13
N LEU A 176 -15.20 7.31 13.72
CA LEU A 176 -15.52 6.71 12.42
C LEU A 176 -14.95 7.52 11.26
N SER A 177 -15.06 8.85 11.31
CA SER A 177 -14.50 9.74 10.28
C SER A 177 -12.96 9.64 10.22
N LEU A 178 -12.28 9.65 11.36
CA LEU A 178 -10.82 9.53 11.42
C LEU A 178 -10.33 8.17 10.89
N ARG A 179 -10.96 7.07 11.31
CA ARG A 179 -10.68 5.72 10.79
C ARG A 179 -10.90 5.66 9.28
N HIS A 180 -11.94 6.31 8.78
CA HIS A 180 -12.22 6.35 7.35
C HIS A 180 -11.17 7.12 6.56
N SER A 181 -10.74 8.28 7.06
CA SER A 181 -9.62 9.05 6.49
C SER A 181 -8.32 8.25 6.50
N LEU A 182 -8.00 7.52 7.58
CA LEU A 182 -6.82 6.65 7.65
C LEU A 182 -6.82 5.56 6.57
N LYS A 183 -7.95 4.85 6.41
CA LYS A 183 -8.10 3.81 5.38
C LYS A 183 -7.85 4.37 3.99
N LYS A 184 -8.47 5.51 3.66
CA LYS A 184 -8.26 6.20 2.38
C LYS A 184 -6.82 6.70 2.22
N SER A 185 -6.17 7.16 3.29
CA SER A 185 -4.80 7.67 3.24
C SER A 185 -3.78 6.56 3.00
N MET A 186 -3.96 5.40 3.63
CA MET A 186 -3.17 4.20 3.34
C MET A 186 -3.41 3.71 1.91
N MET A 187 -4.66 3.72 1.44
CA MET A 187 -5.01 3.35 0.06
C MET A 187 -4.43 4.32 -0.97
N ALA A 188 -4.43 5.63 -0.69
CA ALA A 188 -3.79 6.64 -1.54
C ALA A 188 -2.28 6.44 -1.59
N THR A 189 -1.65 6.15 -0.45
CA THR A 189 -0.22 5.81 -0.38
C THR A 189 0.07 4.59 -1.28
N LEU A 190 -0.70 3.51 -1.14
CA LEU A 190 -0.57 2.30 -1.95
C LEU A 190 -0.70 2.56 -3.46
N LEU A 191 -1.81 3.19 -3.87
CA LEU A 191 -2.14 3.36 -5.27
C LEU A 191 -1.28 4.42 -5.99
N LEU A 192 -0.63 5.32 -5.26
CA LEU A 192 0.20 6.39 -5.84
C LEU A 192 1.70 6.17 -5.65
N SER A 193 2.11 5.04 -5.06
CA SER A 193 3.53 4.63 -4.97
C SER A 193 4.04 4.00 -6.27
N ALA A 194 5.34 4.12 -6.55
CA ALA A 194 6.00 3.37 -7.62
C ALA A 194 6.08 1.88 -7.31
N GLY A 195 6.02 1.05 -8.37
CA GLY A 195 5.85 -0.41 -8.25
C GLY A 195 4.41 -0.86 -8.50
N VAL A 196 4.10 -2.12 -8.21
CA VAL A 196 2.80 -2.73 -8.55
C VAL A 196 1.91 -2.80 -7.31
N PRO A 197 0.82 -2.01 -7.21
CA PRO A 197 -0.07 -2.09 -6.06
C PRO A 197 -0.95 -3.34 -6.11
N MET A 198 -1.04 -4.06 -4.98
CA MET A 198 -1.97 -5.15 -4.75
C MET A 198 -2.99 -4.73 -3.69
N ILE A 199 -4.28 -4.80 -4.05
CA ILE A 199 -5.40 -4.57 -3.13
C ILE A 199 -5.94 -5.92 -2.67
N THR A 200 -6.14 -6.08 -1.36
CA THR A 200 -6.85 -7.24 -0.82
C THR A 200 -8.33 -7.09 -1.06
N MET A 201 -8.94 -8.14 -1.64
CA MET A 201 -10.37 -8.14 -1.93
C MET A 201 -11.20 -7.80 -0.69
N GLY A 202 -12.12 -6.86 -0.86
CA GLY A 202 -13.02 -6.36 0.17
C GLY A 202 -12.50 -5.12 0.91
N ASP A 203 -11.21 -4.79 0.85
CA ASP A 203 -10.70 -3.55 1.46
C ASP A 203 -11.29 -2.30 0.78
N GLU A 204 -11.64 -2.40 -0.49
CA GLU A 204 -12.33 -1.35 -1.24
C GLU A 204 -13.75 -1.06 -0.72
N ILE A 205 -14.32 -1.95 0.08
CA ILE A 205 -15.62 -1.77 0.74
C ILE A 205 -15.52 -1.95 2.27
N CYS A 206 -14.33 -1.76 2.83
CA CYS A 206 -14.09 -1.85 4.28
C CYS A 206 -14.46 -3.21 4.91
N ARG A 207 -14.15 -4.32 4.22
CA ARG A 207 -14.32 -5.69 4.76
C ARG A 207 -13.62 -5.82 6.11
N THR A 208 -14.28 -6.47 7.06
CA THR A 208 -13.76 -6.78 8.40
C THR A 208 -13.75 -8.28 8.60
N GLN A 209 -12.78 -8.79 9.37
CA GLN A 209 -12.75 -10.16 9.88
C GLN A 209 -13.03 -10.18 11.39
N ALA A 210 -13.73 -9.14 11.89
CA ALA A 210 -14.06 -8.95 13.29
C ALA A 210 -12.84 -9.02 14.23
N GLY A 211 -11.67 -8.58 13.74
CA GLY A 211 -10.43 -8.61 14.51
C GLY A 211 -9.68 -9.94 14.44
N SER A 212 -10.11 -10.90 13.62
CA SER A 212 -9.24 -12.02 13.27
C SER A 212 -8.20 -11.60 12.26
N ASN A 213 -6.93 -11.87 12.58
CA ASN A 213 -5.80 -11.62 11.69
C ASN A 213 -5.25 -12.92 11.08
N ASN A 214 -5.94 -14.03 11.30
CA ASN A 214 -5.58 -15.34 10.77
C ASN A 214 -6.86 -16.13 10.51
N ALA A 215 -7.81 -15.53 9.79
CA ALA A 215 -8.99 -16.23 9.32
C ALA A 215 -8.54 -17.17 8.20
N TYR A 216 -8.03 -18.36 8.55
CA TYR A 216 -7.63 -19.41 7.61
C TYR A 216 -8.56 -20.62 7.69
N SER A 217 -9.18 -20.82 8.85
CA SER A 217 -10.06 -21.95 9.12
C SER A 217 -11.51 -21.54 8.89
N MET A 218 -12.30 -22.47 8.35
CA MET A 218 -13.74 -22.31 8.19
C MET A 218 -14.44 -23.50 8.84
N PRO A 219 -15.63 -23.31 9.43
CA PRO A 219 -16.45 -24.42 9.88
C PRO A 219 -16.67 -25.44 8.74
N ARG A 220 -16.58 -26.73 9.08
CA ARG A 220 -16.63 -27.81 8.09
C ARG A 220 -17.99 -27.90 7.36
N ASP A 221 -19.04 -27.43 8.02
CA ASP A 221 -20.43 -27.40 7.55
C ASP A 221 -20.81 -26.06 6.90
N ILE A 222 -19.82 -25.28 6.42
CA ILE A 222 -20.08 -24.02 5.74
C ILE A 222 -21.03 -24.20 4.55
N THR A 223 -22.07 -23.39 4.51
CA THR A 223 -22.99 -23.25 3.38
C THR A 223 -23.22 -21.77 3.10
N PRO A 224 -23.70 -21.39 1.90
CA PRO A 224 -24.06 -20.00 1.61
C PRO A 224 -25.15 -19.42 2.53
N ALA A 225 -25.83 -20.25 3.33
CA ALA A 225 -26.87 -19.85 4.27
C ALA A 225 -26.39 -19.83 5.74
N VAL A 226 -25.10 -20.07 6.00
CA VAL A 226 -24.55 -19.95 7.36
C VAL A 226 -24.64 -18.49 7.79
N ALA A 227 -25.17 -18.28 9.00
CA ALA A 227 -25.30 -16.95 9.57
C ALA A 227 -23.93 -16.36 9.92
N ASP A 228 -23.85 -15.03 9.88
CA ASP A 228 -22.71 -14.30 10.41
C ASP A 228 -22.64 -14.54 11.93
N SER A 229 -21.56 -15.19 12.38
CA SER A 229 -21.32 -15.55 13.77
C SER A 229 -19.83 -15.42 14.09
N PRO A 230 -19.42 -15.48 15.37
CA PRO A 230 -18.00 -15.47 15.72
C PRO A 230 -17.20 -16.55 15.00
N GLU A 231 -17.75 -17.75 14.83
CA GLU A 231 -17.13 -18.89 14.16
C GLU A 231 -16.92 -18.67 12.65
N THR A 232 -17.66 -17.73 12.05
CA THR A 232 -17.49 -17.29 10.66
C THR A 232 -16.84 -15.91 10.55
N PHE A 233 -16.22 -15.44 11.63
CA PHE A 233 -15.59 -14.11 11.73
C PHE A 233 -16.55 -12.98 11.35
N MET A 234 -17.82 -13.12 11.77
CA MET A 234 -18.91 -12.20 11.48
C MET A 234 -19.11 -11.96 9.98
N GLY A 235 -19.00 -13.02 9.18
CA GLY A 235 -19.16 -12.93 7.73
C GLY A 235 -17.93 -12.39 7.00
N GLY A 236 -16.77 -12.31 7.67
CA GLY A 236 -15.55 -11.69 7.12
C GLY A 236 -15.00 -12.31 5.83
N TRP A 237 -15.52 -13.47 5.42
CA TRP A 237 -15.19 -14.14 4.16
C TRP A 237 -16.07 -13.74 2.99
N ALA A 238 -17.22 -13.11 3.26
CA ALA A 238 -18.17 -12.68 2.27
C ALA A 238 -18.19 -11.16 2.18
N ASN A 239 -18.41 -10.65 0.96
CA ASN A 239 -18.69 -9.24 0.74
C ASN A 239 -20.19 -9.03 0.57
N THR A 240 -20.71 -7.96 1.17
CA THR A 240 -22.09 -7.53 0.93
C THR A 240 -22.20 -6.72 -0.36
N TRP A 241 -23.30 -6.90 -1.09
CA TRP A 241 -23.67 -6.07 -2.24
C TRP A 241 -24.33 -4.76 -1.81
N GLU A 242 -24.97 -4.74 -0.64
CA GLU A 242 -25.61 -3.57 -0.06
C GLU A 242 -24.60 -2.82 0.80
N LEU A 243 -23.97 -1.82 0.18
CA LEU A 243 -22.97 -0.99 0.83
C LEU A 243 -23.62 0.14 1.61
N ASN A 244 -23.14 0.42 2.82
CA ASN A 244 -23.48 1.65 3.55
C ASN A 244 -22.74 2.88 2.97
N GLU A 245 -22.98 4.07 3.54
CA GLU A 245 -22.42 5.33 3.03
C GLU A 245 -20.88 5.34 3.01
N LEU A 246 -20.24 4.96 4.12
CA LEU A 246 -18.77 4.89 4.22
C LEU A 246 -18.18 3.84 3.27
N GLN A 247 -18.86 2.70 3.11
CA GLN A 247 -18.40 1.65 2.19
C GLN A 247 -18.49 2.08 0.73
N ARG A 248 -19.56 2.78 0.33
CA ARG A 248 -19.68 3.38 -1.02
C ARG A 248 -18.57 4.39 -1.26
N ASP A 249 -18.32 5.25 -0.29
CA ASP A 249 -17.29 6.28 -0.39
C ASP A 249 -15.87 5.71 -0.42
N MET A 250 -15.58 4.61 0.30
CA MET A 250 -14.30 3.91 0.17
C MET A 250 -14.11 3.34 -1.24
N ARG A 251 -15.15 2.69 -1.80
CA ARG A 251 -15.13 2.13 -3.15
C ARG A 251 -14.87 3.24 -4.18
N ASP A 252 -15.55 4.37 -4.03
CA ASP A 252 -15.42 5.51 -4.92
C ASP A 252 -14.04 6.17 -4.78
N SER A 253 -13.48 6.18 -3.57
CA SER A 253 -12.09 6.60 -3.31
C SER A 253 -11.06 5.72 -4.02
N VAL A 254 -11.21 4.40 -3.94
CA VAL A 254 -10.34 3.44 -4.65
C VAL A 254 -10.44 3.62 -6.16
N SER A 255 -11.66 3.83 -6.67
CA SER A 255 -11.91 4.09 -8.09
C SER A 255 -11.22 5.38 -8.55
N GLU A 256 -11.37 6.47 -7.80
CA GLU A 256 -10.77 7.76 -8.12
C GLU A 256 -9.24 7.71 -8.05
N LEU A 257 -8.66 7.10 -7.02
CA LEU A 257 -7.21 6.91 -6.89
C LEU A 257 -6.65 6.04 -8.02
N THR A 258 -7.37 4.98 -8.42
CA THR A 258 -6.99 4.15 -9.57
C THR A 258 -7.01 4.95 -10.87
N ARG A 259 -8.02 5.82 -11.04
CA ARG A 259 -8.12 6.73 -12.19
C ARG A 259 -6.97 7.73 -12.22
N ILE A 260 -6.62 8.32 -11.08
CA ILE A 260 -5.47 9.23 -10.92
C ILE A 260 -4.18 8.50 -11.32
N ARG A 261 -3.94 7.32 -10.74
CA ARG A 261 -2.76 6.50 -11.07
C ARG A 261 -2.68 6.23 -12.58
N LYS A 262 -3.76 5.73 -13.18
CA LYS A 262 -3.82 5.40 -14.61
C LYS A 262 -3.57 6.61 -15.51
N THR A 263 -4.02 7.79 -15.09
CA THR A 263 -3.95 9.01 -15.92
C THR A 263 -2.58 9.68 -15.83
N TYR A 264 -1.94 9.66 -14.67
CA TYR A 264 -0.79 10.53 -14.37
C TYR A 264 0.48 9.77 -13.96
N LEU A 265 0.37 8.59 -13.36
CA LEU A 265 1.52 7.89 -12.77
C LEU A 265 1.89 6.58 -13.46
N ALA A 266 0.98 5.92 -14.18
CA ALA A 266 1.21 4.53 -14.63
C ALA A 266 2.54 4.34 -15.39
N ASP A 267 2.89 5.27 -16.28
CA ASP A 267 4.14 5.20 -17.04
C ASP A 267 5.36 5.60 -16.19
N VAL A 268 5.23 6.66 -15.40
CA VAL A 268 6.33 7.20 -14.57
C VAL A 268 6.69 6.25 -13.43
N ALA A 269 5.69 5.65 -12.79
CA ALA A 269 5.81 4.72 -11.67
C ALA A 269 6.38 3.34 -12.08
N ALA A 270 6.59 3.11 -13.38
CA ALA A 270 7.20 1.89 -13.91
C ALA A 270 8.73 1.95 -13.96
N GLU A 271 9.33 3.15 -13.84
CA GLU A 271 10.77 3.37 -13.81
C GLU A 271 11.21 3.96 -12.46
N PHE A 272 12.47 3.77 -12.09
CA PHE A 272 12.99 4.39 -10.88
C PHE A 272 13.16 5.89 -11.08
N PHE A 273 12.73 6.65 -10.07
CA PHE A 273 13.06 8.05 -9.97
C PHE A 273 14.56 8.24 -9.70
N THR A 274 15.18 9.16 -10.41
CA THR A 274 16.58 9.53 -10.27
C THR A 274 16.81 10.50 -9.12
N GLY A 275 15.82 11.32 -8.77
CA GLY A 275 15.96 12.43 -7.84
C GLY A 275 16.93 13.52 -8.31
N ARG A 276 17.35 13.46 -9.58
CA ARG A 276 18.30 14.40 -10.19
C ARG A 276 17.56 15.51 -10.90
N VAL A 277 18.18 16.68 -10.92
CA VAL A 277 17.64 17.82 -11.66
C VAL A 277 17.82 17.58 -13.16
N ASP A 278 16.71 17.54 -13.88
CA ASP A 278 16.70 17.54 -15.33
C ASP A 278 17.15 18.91 -15.86
N LEU A 279 18.06 18.92 -16.84
CA LEU A 279 18.69 20.14 -17.34
C LEU A 279 17.72 21.01 -18.15
N GLY A 280 16.70 20.42 -18.76
CA GLY A 280 15.70 21.16 -19.54
C GLY A 280 14.68 21.85 -18.64
N THR A 281 14.07 21.09 -17.74
CA THR A 281 13.00 21.55 -16.85
C THR A 281 13.51 22.22 -15.59
N GLN A 282 14.78 22.02 -15.22
CA GLN A 282 15.39 22.47 -13.97
C GLN A 282 14.69 21.92 -12.71
N ARG A 283 14.00 20.77 -12.83
CA ARG A 283 13.27 20.09 -11.75
C ARG A 283 13.70 18.65 -11.60
N LYS A 284 13.40 18.05 -10.45
CA LYS A 284 13.59 16.61 -10.22
C LYS A 284 12.33 15.87 -10.64
N ASP A 285 12.51 14.62 -11.08
CA ASP A 285 11.41 13.68 -11.37
C ASP A 285 10.60 13.31 -10.11
N ILE A 286 11.26 13.26 -8.96
CA ILE A 286 10.64 13.22 -7.64
C ILE A 286 11.34 14.20 -6.69
N ALA A 287 10.56 14.91 -5.86
CA ALA A 287 11.09 15.77 -4.82
C ALA A 287 10.27 15.71 -3.55
N TRP A 288 10.96 15.87 -2.42
CA TRP A 288 10.39 15.73 -1.08
C TRP A 288 10.50 17.07 -0.36
N PHE A 289 9.43 17.50 0.30
CA PHE A 289 9.38 18.82 0.95
C PHE A 289 9.02 18.71 2.42
N SER A 290 9.58 19.64 3.20
CA SER A 290 9.13 19.90 4.56
C SER A 290 7.80 20.68 4.56
N LEU A 291 7.19 20.86 5.74
CA LEU A 291 5.95 21.63 5.91
C LEU A 291 6.08 23.09 5.39
N GLY A 292 7.30 23.61 5.34
CA GLY A 292 7.58 24.97 4.85
C GLY A 292 7.65 25.09 3.33
N GLY A 293 7.36 24.03 2.55
CA GLY A 293 7.35 24.07 1.09
C GLY A 293 8.75 24.10 0.46
N ARG A 294 9.79 23.80 1.26
CA ARG A 294 11.19 23.68 0.82
C ARG A 294 11.61 22.23 0.77
N GLU A 295 12.49 21.89 -0.18
CA GLU A 295 13.03 20.54 -0.31
C GLU A 295 13.67 20.08 1.02
N MET A 296 13.49 18.80 1.34
CA MET A 296 14.06 18.19 2.55
C MET A 296 15.59 18.17 2.50
N THR A 297 16.20 18.34 3.68
CA THR A 297 17.65 18.22 3.92
C THR A 297 17.93 16.93 4.68
N GLU A 298 19.20 16.53 4.79
CA GLU A 298 19.61 15.35 5.57
C GLU A 298 19.09 15.39 7.02
N ASP A 299 19.16 16.55 7.68
CA ASP A 299 18.62 16.70 9.05
C ASP A 299 17.12 16.42 9.12
N HIS A 300 16.35 16.80 8.10
CA HIS A 300 14.92 16.50 8.04
C HIS A 300 14.63 15.00 7.81
N TRP A 301 15.53 14.30 7.12
CA TRP A 301 15.43 12.85 6.92
C TRP A 301 15.81 12.06 8.17
N ALA A 302 16.77 12.57 8.95
CA ALA A 302 17.19 12.00 10.22
C ALA A 302 16.24 12.31 11.39
N ASP A 303 15.27 13.21 11.21
CA ASP A 303 14.27 13.54 12.22
C ASP A 303 13.25 12.40 12.39
N GLY A 304 13.47 11.58 13.43
CA GLY A 304 12.61 10.46 13.79
C GLY A 304 11.20 10.88 14.21
N GLU A 305 10.96 12.11 14.64
CA GLU A 305 9.64 12.55 15.10
C GLU A 305 8.77 13.10 13.96
N LYS A 306 9.29 13.14 12.73
CA LYS A 306 8.60 13.74 11.60
C LYS A 306 7.32 12.96 11.22
N ARG A 307 6.16 13.63 11.28
CA ARG A 307 4.81 13.07 11.02
C ARG A 307 4.15 13.51 9.71
N SER A 308 4.90 14.24 8.90
CA SER A 308 4.35 14.89 7.72
C SER A 308 5.35 14.85 6.59
N LEU A 309 4.87 14.45 5.42
CA LEU A 309 5.65 14.31 4.20
C LEU A 309 4.91 14.93 3.03
N THR A 310 5.63 15.72 2.25
CA THR A 310 5.16 16.22 0.95
C THR A 310 6.01 15.56 -0.12
N VAL A 311 5.38 14.99 -1.14
CA VAL A 311 6.08 14.47 -2.31
C VAL A 311 5.51 15.06 -3.58
N MET A 312 6.39 15.50 -4.46
CA MET A 312 6.09 15.94 -5.82
C MET A 312 6.62 14.90 -6.79
N ILE A 313 5.78 14.46 -7.71
CA ILE A 313 6.12 13.51 -8.76
C ILE A 313 5.83 14.18 -10.10
N GLU A 314 6.81 14.16 -11.01
CA GLU A 314 6.61 14.59 -12.39
C GLU A 314 5.68 13.61 -13.12
N ALA A 315 4.63 14.13 -13.77
CA ALA A 315 3.58 13.32 -14.43
C ALA A 315 3.43 13.68 -15.93
N GLY A 316 4.47 14.28 -16.49
CA GLY A 316 4.51 14.82 -17.84
C GLY A 316 5.22 16.18 -17.92
N PRO A 317 5.37 16.74 -19.12
CA PRO A 317 6.10 18.00 -19.32
C PRO A 317 5.43 19.20 -18.64
N ASP A 318 4.10 19.26 -18.66
CA ASP A 318 3.26 20.37 -18.23
C ASP A 318 2.51 20.10 -16.91
N ARG A 319 2.66 18.90 -16.34
CA ARG A 319 1.88 18.44 -15.19
C ARG A 319 2.67 17.61 -14.20
N GLY A 320 2.30 17.72 -12.93
CA GLY A 320 2.83 16.92 -11.84
C GLY A 320 1.73 16.51 -10.86
N LEU A 321 2.06 15.59 -9.97
CA LEU A 321 1.23 15.26 -8.83
C LEU A 321 1.97 15.59 -7.55
N LEU A 322 1.30 16.30 -6.66
CA LEU A 322 1.77 16.55 -5.31
C LEU A 322 0.88 15.79 -4.33
N LEU A 323 1.50 15.10 -3.38
CA LEU A 323 0.83 14.43 -2.29
C LEU A 323 1.25 15.09 -0.98
N PHE A 324 0.26 15.41 -0.15
CA PHE A 324 0.48 15.74 1.27
C PHE A 324 0.06 14.54 2.10
N LEU A 325 0.96 14.05 2.96
CA LEU A 325 0.70 12.97 3.90
C LEU A 325 0.82 13.55 5.31
N ASN A 326 -0.30 13.62 6.03
CA ASN A 326 -0.33 14.04 7.43
C ASN A 326 -0.72 12.87 8.32
N SER A 327 0.25 12.18 8.93
CA SER A 327 -0.05 11.14 9.92
C SER A 327 -0.33 11.70 11.33
N SER A 328 -0.13 13.00 11.55
CA SER A 328 -0.37 13.64 12.85
C SER A 328 -1.82 13.49 13.33
N ARG A 329 -2.00 13.56 14.65
CA ARG A 329 -3.31 13.65 15.32
C ARG A 329 -3.92 15.05 15.21
N GLU A 330 -3.16 16.02 14.71
CA GLU A 330 -3.56 17.42 14.61
C GLU A 330 -3.62 17.89 13.15
N GLU A 331 -4.49 18.86 12.91
CA GLU A 331 -4.50 19.61 11.66
C GLU A 331 -3.15 20.31 11.49
N THR A 332 -2.52 20.12 10.34
CA THR A 332 -1.18 20.62 10.07
C THR A 332 -1.18 21.51 8.84
N ALA A 333 -0.53 22.67 8.94
CA ALA A 333 -0.39 23.60 7.82
C ALA A 333 0.78 23.19 6.91
N PHE A 334 0.46 22.82 5.67
CA PHE A 334 1.41 22.53 4.61
C PHE A 334 1.56 23.76 3.70
N THR A 335 2.78 24.05 3.28
CA THR A 335 3.06 25.10 2.29
C THR A 335 3.29 24.46 0.93
N LEU A 336 2.55 24.92 -0.08
CA LEU A 336 2.73 24.47 -1.46
C LEU A 336 4.11 24.90 -1.98
N PRO A 337 4.77 24.09 -2.83
CA PRO A 337 6.02 24.49 -3.48
C PRO A 337 5.89 25.79 -4.27
N ASP A 338 7.03 26.43 -4.52
CA ASP A 338 7.10 27.72 -5.22
C ASP A 338 6.85 27.61 -6.74
N THR A 339 6.97 28.74 -7.43
CA THR A 339 6.73 28.87 -8.87
C THR A 339 7.69 28.04 -9.73
N LYS A 340 8.80 27.53 -9.17
CA LYS A 340 9.69 26.61 -9.88
C LYS A 340 8.97 25.30 -10.19
N TRP A 341 8.05 24.88 -9.33
CA TRP A 341 7.40 23.56 -9.39
C TRP A 341 6.06 23.56 -10.11
N GLY A 342 5.31 24.67 -10.06
CA GLY A 342 4.02 24.81 -10.72
C GLY A 342 3.51 26.24 -10.70
N THR A 343 2.55 26.54 -11.57
CA THR A 343 1.85 27.84 -11.60
C THR A 343 0.48 27.76 -10.93
N SER A 344 -0.10 26.56 -10.81
CA SER A 344 -1.35 26.34 -10.09
C SER A 344 -1.42 24.91 -9.55
N PHE A 345 -1.96 24.79 -8.34
CA PHE A 345 -2.16 23.53 -7.62
C PHE A 345 -3.66 23.31 -7.40
N ARG A 346 -4.21 22.23 -7.95
CA ARG A 346 -5.62 21.87 -7.80
C ARG A 346 -5.76 20.61 -6.97
N ARG A 347 -6.43 20.66 -5.82
CA ARG A 347 -6.74 19.45 -5.04
C ARG A 347 -7.73 18.60 -5.81
N ILE A 348 -7.38 17.34 -6.05
CA ILE A 348 -8.20 16.38 -6.81
C ILE A 348 -8.65 15.20 -5.94
N PHE A 349 -8.07 15.02 -4.76
CA PHE A 349 -8.48 14.02 -3.78
C PHE A 349 -8.14 14.52 -2.38
N ASP A 350 -9.02 14.24 -1.41
CA ASP A 350 -8.81 14.49 0.00
C ASP A 350 -9.45 13.37 0.83
N ALA A 351 -8.63 12.62 1.55
CA ALA A 351 -9.05 11.48 2.35
C ALA A 351 -10.06 11.86 3.46
N ALA A 352 -10.05 13.10 3.95
CA ALA A 352 -10.98 13.56 4.97
C ALA A 352 -12.38 13.90 4.41
N SER A 353 -12.53 13.99 3.07
CA SER A 353 -13.80 14.31 2.41
C SER A 353 -14.39 13.11 1.67
N PHE A 354 -15.71 13.10 1.53
CA PHE A 354 -16.39 12.14 0.65
C PHE A 354 -16.11 12.48 -0.81
N VAL A 355 -15.90 11.47 -1.64
CA VAL A 355 -15.57 11.67 -3.07
C VAL A 355 -16.72 12.32 -3.82
N GLU A 356 -17.96 11.93 -3.52
CA GLU A 356 -19.17 12.46 -4.16
C GLU A 356 -19.34 13.96 -3.95
N THR A 357 -18.96 14.46 -2.77
CA THR A 357 -19.12 15.86 -2.38
C THR A 357 -17.80 16.65 -2.40
N HIS A 358 -16.73 16.05 -2.92
CA HIS A 358 -15.42 16.68 -2.95
C HIS A 358 -15.41 17.88 -3.91
N GLU A 359 -15.19 19.07 -3.36
CA GLU A 359 -14.97 20.28 -4.16
C GLU A 359 -13.47 20.53 -4.39
N PRO A 360 -13.02 20.58 -5.67
CA PRO A 360 -11.64 20.91 -6.00
C PRO A 360 -11.32 22.35 -5.58
N ILE A 361 -10.26 22.51 -4.80
CA ILE A 361 -9.71 23.83 -4.47
C ILE A 361 -8.48 24.12 -5.34
N ILE A 362 -8.36 25.36 -5.80
CA ILE A 362 -7.20 25.82 -6.56
C ILE A 362 -6.41 26.80 -5.69
N LYS A 363 -5.10 26.60 -5.66
CA LYS A 363 -4.15 27.38 -4.87
C LYS A 363 -2.96 27.82 -5.70
N LEU A 364 -2.43 28.99 -5.38
CA LEU A 364 -1.22 29.53 -5.98
C LEU A 364 0.04 28.97 -5.28
N PRO A 365 1.20 29.05 -5.95
CA PRO A 365 2.46 28.62 -5.35
C PRO A 365 2.75 29.33 -4.03
N SER A 366 3.42 28.64 -3.11
CA SER A 366 3.73 29.14 -1.74
C SER A 366 2.53 29.43 -0.84
N GLU A 367 1.29 29.18 -1.27
CA GLU A 367 0.14 29.26 -0.37
C GLU A 367 0.16 28.14 0.69
N LYS A 368 -0.42 28.43 1.85
CA LYS A 368 -0.63 27.45 2.92
C LYS A 368 -1.98 26.78 2.79
N VAL A 369 -1.99 25.49 3.06
CA VAL A 369 -3.18 24.63 3.10
C VAL A 369 -3.17 23.87 4.41
N ASN A 370 -4.29 23.90 5.13
CA ASN A 370 -4.48 23.06 6.31
C ASN A 370 -4.92 21.67 5.87
N VAL A 371 -4.20 20.65 6.35
CA VAL A 371 -4.49 19.24 6.08
C VAL A 371 -4.95 18.62 7.39
N SER A 372 -6.14 18.01 7.37
CA SER A 372 -6.75 17.37 8.54
C SER A 372 -5.85 16.28 9.14
N PRO A 373 -6.09 15.89 10.41
CA PRO A 373 -5.43 14.74 11.01
C PRO A 373 -5.60 13.49 10.15
N HIS A 374 -4.57 12.63 10.13
CA HIS A 374 -4.62 11.33 9.47
C HIS A 374 -5.14 11.36 8.02
N CYS A 375 -4.67 12.34 7.24
CA CYS A 375 -5.20 12.63 5.92
C CYS A 375 -4.09 12.66 4.87
N ALA A 376 -4.35 12.01 3.75
CA ALA A 376 -3.64 12.19 2.50
C ALA A 376 -4.46 13.07 1.53
N GLN A 377 -3.83 14.08 0.96
CA GLN A 377 -4.39 14.87 -0.14
C GLN A 377 -3.56 14.69 -1.40
N VAL A 378 -4.23 14.71 -2.55
CA VAL A 378 -3.58 14.66 -3.87
C VAL A 378 -3.93 15.92 -4.65
N TRP A 379 -2.90 16.52 -5.23
CA TRP A 379 -2.96 17.79 -5.93
C TRP A 379 -2.41 17.61 -7.35
N LEU A 380 -3.21 18.01 -8.34
CA LEU A 380 -2.73 18.18 -9.70
C LEU A 380 -1.99 19.50 -9.82
N VAL A 381 -0.75 19.43 -10.27
CA VAL A 381 0.12 20.57 -10.50
C VAL A 381 0.11 20.87 -11.98
N THR A 382 -0.16 22.12 -12.34
CA THR A 382 -0.15 22.59 -13.73
C THR A 382 0.97 23.60 -13.92
N ARG A 383 1.53 23.60 -15.13
CA ARG A 383 2.63 24.47 -15.55
C ARG A 383 2.23 25.14 -16.86
N SER A 384 2.55 26.43 -16.96
CA SER A 384 2.33 27.23 -18.16
C SER A 384 3.52 27.20 -19.09
#